data_AF-I3E244-F1
#
_entry.id   AF-I3E244-F1
#
_cell.length_a   1.000
_cell.length_b   1.000
_cell.length_c   1.000
_cell.angle_alpha   90.00
_cell.angle_beta   90.00
_cell.angle_gamma   90.00
#
_symmetry.space_group_name_H-M   'P 1'
#
loop_
_entity.id
_entity.type
_entity.pdbx_description
1 polymer ?
#
loop_
_entity_poly.entity_id
_entity_poly.type
_entity_poly.pdbx_seq_one_letter_code
_entity_poly.pdbx_strand_id
1 'polypeptide(L)'
;MLQLELYNAIWLFVIVFMLHDFEEIIAVENWAKRTESKIRDENKWIKNKIWHFWNVNSYSFAKRDVFIFLTMSIITFVKVQYLESTWSTLLFLSFLLFVLLHNILHVLQTLFLKTYTPGLYTAIILVTPYTIFCYDELIDHS
;
A
#
# COMPACT_ATOMS: atom_id res chain seq x y z
N MET A 1 -7.80 24.39 -15.07
CA MET A 1 -6.54 24.00 -14.40
C MET A 1 -6.84 23.08 -13.23
N LEU A 2 -7.68 23.49 -12.28
CA LEU A 2 -8.12 22.70 -11.12
C LEU A 2 -8.57 21.25 -11.43
N GLN A 3 -9.45 21.03 -12.40
CA GLN A 3 -9.85 19.66 -12.78
C GLN A 3 -8.68 18.81 -13.28
N LEU A 4 -7.72 19.39 -14.02
CA LEU A 4 -6.55 18.67 -14.50
C LEU A 4 -5.64 18.25 -13.34
N GLU A 5 -5.53 19.09 -12.31
CA GLU A 5 -4.76 18.80 -11.09
C GLU A 5 -5.40 17.63 -10.33
N LEU A 6 -6.73 17.61 -10.18
CA LEU A 6 -7.45 16.50 -9.55
C LEU A 6 -7.32 15.19 -10.34
N TYR A 7 -7.44 15.24 -11.68
CA TYR A 7 -7.21 14.06 -12.53
C TYR A 7 -5.80 13.50 -12.34
N ASN A 8 -4.80 14.38 -12.31
CA ASN A 8 -3.40 13.98 -12.11
C ASN A 8 -3.20 13.39 -10.71
N ALA A 9 -3.80 13.97 -9.67
CA ALA A 9 -3.75 13.44 -8.31
C ALA A 9 -4.34 12.02 -8.24
N ILE A 10 -5.51 11.79 -8.86
CA ILE A 10 -6.16 10.47 -8.88
C ILE A 10 -5.31 9.46 -9.66
N TRP A 11 -4.76 9.82 -10.82
CA TRP A 11 -3.91 8.89 -11.60
C TRP A 11 -2.57 8.61 -10.93
N LEU A 12 -2.01 9.57 -10.21
CA LEU A 12 -0.79 9.40 -9.44
C LEU A 12 -0.91 8.28 -8.40
N PHE A 13 -2.14 7.97 -7.94
CA PHE A 13 -2.45 6.79 -7.15
C PHE A 13 -1.78 5.52 -7.70
N VAL A 14 -2.02 5.23 -8.98
CA VAL A 14 -1.60 3.97 -9.62
C VAL A 14 -0.09 3.86 -9.62
N ILE A 15 0.60 4.98 -9.86
CA ILE A 15 2.06 5.04 -9.91
C ILE A 15 2.63 4.83 -8.50
N VAL A 16 2.13 5.56 -7.51
CA VAL A 16 2.59 5.48 -6.11
C VAL A 16 2.36 4.08 -5.55
N PHE A 17 1.19 3.51 -5.80
CA PHE A 17 0.84 2.16 -5.37
C PHE A 17 1.75 1.10 -6.02
N MET A 18 2.04 1.22 -7.32
CA MET A 18 2.94 0.28 -8.00
C MET A 18 4.38 0.35 -7.45
N LEU A 19 4.89 1.56 -7.18
CA LEU A 19 6.23 1.72 -6.60
C LEU A 19 6.32 1.11 -5.20
N HIS A 20 5.25 1.20 -4.42
CA HIS A 20 5.15 0.54 -3.12
C HIS A 20 5.18 -0.99 -3.24
N ASP A 21 4.31 -1.56 -4.09
CA ASP A 21 4.26 -3.01 -4.34
C ASP A 21 5.60 -3.54 -4.87
N PHE A 22 6.30 -2.77 -5.71
CA PHE A 22 7.63 -3.14 -6.17
C PHE A 22 8.66 -3.21 -5.05
N GLU A 23 8.66 -2.27 -4.10
CA GLU A 23 9.52 -2.38 -2.91
C GLU A 23 9.22 -3.67 -2.15
N GLU A 24 7.93 -3.98 -1.94
CA GLU A 24 7.51 -5.20 -1.23
C GLU A 24 8.00 -6.47 -1.95
N ILE A 25 7.76 -6.59 -3.26
CA ILE A 25 8.15 -7.75 -4.09
C ILE A 25 9.66 -7.95 -4.09
N ILE A 26 10.44 -6.87 -4.17
CA ILE A 26 11.91 -6.94 -4.17
C ILE A 26 12.45 -7.32 -2.79
N ALA A 27 11.82 -6.82 -1.72
CA ALA A 27 12.31 -6.99 -0.36
C ALA A 27 11.87 -8.31 0.30
N VAL A 28 10.70 -8.87 -0.06
CA VAL A 28 10.03 -9.94 0.70
C VAL A 28 10.90 -11.19 0.92
N GLU A 29 11.54 -11.74 -0.12
CA GLU A 29 12.34 -12.96 0.02
C GLU A 29 13.58 -12.77 0.90
N ASN A 30 14.31 -11.67 0.67
CA ASN A 30 15.52 -11.36 1.43
C ASN A 30 15.17 -11.05 2.89
N TRP A 31 14.04 -10.38 3.10
CA TRP A 31 13.51 -10.10 4.42
C TRP A 31 13.15 -11.38 5.18
N ALA A 32 12.42 -12.30 4.54
CA ALA A 32 11.95 -13.54 5.16
C ALA A 32 13.14 -14.38 5.66
N LYS A 33 14.17 -14.54 4.82
CA LYS A 33 15.41 -15.27 5.16
C LYS A 33 16.19 -14.61 6.29
N ARG A 34 16.33 -13.29 6.29
CA ARG A 34 17.09 -12.55 7.33
C ARG A 34 16.37 -12.49 8.67
N THR A 35 15.04 -12.51 8.64
CA THR A 35 14.22 -12.32 9.85
C THR A 35 13.89 -13.65 10.53
N GLU A 36 14.01 -14.78 9.83
CA GLU A 36 13.77 -16.12 10.37
C GLU A 36 14.55 -16.39 11.67
N SER A 37 15.86 -16.13 11.67
CA SER A 37 16.71 -16.39 12.85
C SER A 37 16.27 -15.57 14.07
N LYS A 38 15.99 -14.27 13.88
CA LYS A 38 15.53 -13.36 14.94
C LYS A 38 14.20 -13.79 15.54
N ILE A 39 13.27 -14.32 14.73
CA ILE A 39 11.93 -14.68 15.19
C ILE A 39 11.93 -16.04 15.88
N ARG A 40 12.78 -16.97 15.44
CA ARG A 40 12.96 -18.27 16.08
C ARG A 40 13.51 -18.14 17.50
N ASP A 41 14.39 -17.16 17.74
CA ASP A 41 15.03 -16.95 19.05
C ASP A 41 14.06 -16.32 20.09
N GLU A 42 13.09 -15.52 19.65
CA GLU A 42 12.14 -14.86 20.57
C GLU A 42 10.89 -15.68 20.89
N ASN A 43 10.56 -16.70 20.09
CA ASN A 43 9.42 -17.63 20.24
C ASN A 43 8.09 -16.97 20.69
N LYS A 44 7.71 -15.85 20.05
CA LYS A 44 6.42 -15.18 20.28
C LYS A 44 5.42 -15.51 19.18
N TRP A 45 4.24 -16.00 19.55
CA TRP A 45 3.17 -16.41 18.62
C TRP A 45 2.84 -15.35 17.56
N ILE A 46 2.71 -14.07 17.96
CA ILE A 46 2.40 -12.96 17.05
C ILE A 46 3.53 -12.73 16.03
N LYS A 47 4.80 -12.74 16.49
CA LYS A 47 5.96 -12.56 15.59
C LYS A 47 6.05 -13.69 14.57
N ASN A 48 5.79 -14.92 15.01
CA ASN A 48 5.75 -16.09 14.12
C ASN A 48 4.66 -15.98 13.06
N LYS A 49 3.48 -15.47 13.43
CA LYS A 49 2.38 -15.24 12.49
C LYS A 49 2.73 -14.18 11.44
N ILE A 50 3.36 -13.07 11.85
CA ILE A 50 3.82 -12.03 10.92
C ILE A 50 4.88 -12.59 9.98
N TRP A 51 5.87 -13.33 10.50
CA TRP A 51 6.90 -13.95 9.67
C TRP A 51 6.31 -14.91 8.64
N HIS A 52 5.39 -15.78 9.07
CA HIS A 52 4.77 -16.75 8.19
C HIS A 52 3.98 -16.10 7.04
N PHE A 53 3.31 -14.97 7.32
CA PHE A 53 2.64 -14.17 6.29
C PHE A 53 3.61 -13.67 5.22
N TRP A 54 4.79 -13.21 5.63
CA TRP A 54 5.83 -12.68 4.75
C TRP A 54 6.77 -13.76 4.18
N ASN A 55 6.73 -14.99 4.70
CA ASN A 55 7.55 -16.10 4.23
C ASN A 55 6.98 -16.72 2.95
N VAL A 56 6.96 -15.91 1.90
CA VAL A 56 6.52 -16.28 0.56
C VAL A 56 7.57 -15.83 -0.45
N ASN A 57 7.67 -16.54 -1.57
CA ASN A 57 8.59 -16.13 -2.64
C ASN A 57 8.03 -14.92 -3.40
N SER A 58 8.92 -14.14 -4.02
CA SER A 58 8.59 -12.91 -4.73
C SER A 58 7.63 -13.17 -5.90
N TYR A 59 7.69 -14.34 -6.52
CA TYR A 59 6.79 -14.73 -7.62
C TYR A 59 5.33 -14.91 -7.15
N SER A 60 5.12 -15.65 -6.06
CA SER A 60 3.80 -15.86 -5.46
C SER A 60 3.24 -14.55 -4.88
N PHE A 61 4.10 -13.73 -4.29
CA PHE A 61 3.75 -12.39 -3.81
C PHE A 61 3.30 -11.50 -4.98
N ALA A 62 4.11 -11.39 -6.04
CA ALA A 62 3.78 -10.61 -7.23
C ALA A 62 2.49 -11.08 -7.91
N LYS A 63 2.21 -12.39 -7.96
CA LYS A 63 0.93 -12.90 -8.49
C LYS A 63 -0.27 -12.33 -7.77
N ARG A 64 -0.25 -12.34 -6.43
CA ARG A 64 -1.33 -11.78 -5.62
C ARG A 64 -1.47 -10.29 -5.89
N ASP A 65 -0.35 -9.59 -5.92
CA ASP A 65 -0.35 -8.13 -6.04
C ASP A 65 -0.78 -7.66 -7.43
N VAL A 66 -0.55 -8.44 -8.49
CA VAL A 66 -1.13 -8.17 -9.82
C VAL A 66 -2.65 -8.07 -9.77
N PHE A 67 -3.34 -8.94 -9.02
CA PHE A 67 -4.80 -8.87 -8.88
C PHE A 67 -5.25 -7.67 -8.05
N ILE A 68 -4.50 -7.33 -6.99
CA ILE A 68 -4.75 -6.14 -6.18
C ILE A 68 -4.57 -4.91 -7.07
N PHE A 69 -3.41 -4.74 -7.69
CA PHE A 69 -3.09 -3.66 -8.61
C PHE A 69 -4.13 -3.47 -9.72
N LEU A 70 -4.57 -4.56 -10.35
CA LEU A 70 -5.63 -4.50 -11.38
C LEU A 70 -6.95 -3.97 -10.81
N THR A 71 -7.37 -4.48 -9.65
CA THR A 71 -8.58 -4.02 -8.96
C THR A 71 -8.49 -2.52 -8.66
N MET A 72 -7.34 -2.07 -8.17
CA MET A 72 -7.13 -0.67 -7.78
C MET A 72 -7.04 0.26 -8.98
N SER A 73 -6.46 -0.22 -10.08
CA SER A 73 -6.45 0.49 -11.37
C SER A 73 -7.87 0.67 -11.91
N ILE A 74 -8.73 -0.35 -11.80
CA ILE A 74 -10.14 -0.26 -12.21
C ILE A 74 -10.89 0.75 -11.35
N ILE A 75 -10.72 0.72 -10.02
CA ILE A 75 -11.37 1.68 -9.11
C ILE A 75 -10.91 3.11 -9.44
N THR A 76 -9.61 3.31 -9.67
CA THR A 76 -9.05 4.61 -10.06
C THR A 76 -9.64 5.09 -11.39
N PHE A 77 -9.70 4.20 -12.38
CA PHE A 77 -10.31 4.51 -13.67
C PHE A 77 -11.80 4.88 -13.53
N VAL A 78 -12.57 4.13 -12.74
CA VAL A 78 -13.97 4.46 -12.45
C VAL A 78 -14.09 5.84 -11.79
N LYS A 79 -13.22 6.16 -10.83
CA LYS A 79 -13.22 7.48 -10.19
C LYS A 79 -12.96 8.61 -11.19
N VAL A 80 -12.03 8.40 -12.14
CA VAL A 80 -11.74 9.34 -13.22
C VAL A 80 -12.94 9.52 -14.16
N GLN A 81 -13.64 8.44 -14.54
CA GLN A 81 -14.80 8.53 -15.43
C GLN A 81 -16.01 9.23 -14.79
N TYR A 82 -16.17 9.08 -13.47
CA TYR A 82 -17.31 9.61 -12.72
C TYR A 82 -16.87 10.67 -11.70
N LEU A 83 -15.98 11.59 -12.11
CA LEU A 83 -15.28 12.52 -11.22
C LEU A 83 -16.19 13.25 -10.21
N GLU A 84 -17.31 13.81 -10.67
CA GLU A 84 -18.25 14.59 -9.85
C GLU A 84 -19.23 13.73 -9.06
N SER A 85 -19.16 12.40 -9.19
CA SER A 85 -20.17 11.51 -8.63
C SER A 85 -19.83 11.06 -7.21
N THR A 86 -20.74 11.33 -6.28
CA THR A 86 -20.57 11.02 -4.85
C THR A 86 -20.27 9.54 -4.59
N TRP A 87 -20.95 8.62 -5.30
CA TRP A 87 -20.71 7.18 -5.09
C TRP A 87 -19.30 6.76 -5.51
N SER A 88 -18.76 7.36 -6.58
CA SER A 88 -17.39 7.09 -7.04
C SER A 88 -16.36 7.67 -6.07
N THR A 89 -16.64 8.85 -5.50
CA THR A 89 -15.82 9.47 -4.45
C THR A 89 -15.78 8.59 -3.21
N LEU A 90 -16.94 8.11 -2.74
CA LEU A 90 -17.00 7.21 -1.59
C LEU A 90 -16.27 5.89 -1.84
N LEU A 91 -16.38 5.32 -3.04
CA LEU A 91 -15.66 4.11 -3.43
C LEU A 91 -14.13 4.34 -3.39
N PHE A 92 -13.66 5.43 -3.99
CA PHE A 92 -12.25 5.77 -4.03
C PHE A 92 -11.68 6.11 -2.64
N LEU A 93 -12.42 6.86 -1.81
CA LEU A 93 -12.04 7.17 -0.43
C LEU A 93 -11.99 5.92 0.45
N SER A 94 -12.95 5.01 0.32
CA SER A 94 -12.94 3.73 1.05
C SER A 94 -11.68 2.92 0.74
N PHE A 95 -11.23 3.00 -0.51
CA PHE A 95 -10.01 2.34 -0.94
C PHE A 95 -8.73 3.09 -0.51
N LEU A 96 -8.68 4.42 -0.58
CA LEU A 96 -7.59 5.21 0.02
C LEU A 96 -7.43 4.89 1.52
N LEU A 97 -8.54 4.72 2.23
CA LEU A 97 -8.52 4.29 3.63
C LEU A 97 -7.91 2.89 3.80
N PHE A 98 -8.24 1.94 2.91
CA PHE A 98 -7.62 0.61 2.91
C PHE A 98 -6.11 0.69 2.73
N VAL A 99 -5.63 1.51 1.79
CA VAL A 99 -4.19 1.73 1.55
C VAL A 99 -3.51 2.36 2.77
N LEU A 100 -4.15 3.34 3.41
CA LEU A 100 -3.65 3.93 4.66
C LEU A 100 -3.53 2.89 5.79
N LEU A 101 -4.53 2.02 5.93
CA LEU A 101 -4.49 0.95 6.93
C LEU A 101 -3.37 -0.05 6.64
N HIS A 102 -3.17 -0.43 5.37
CA HIS A 102 -2.05 -1.27 4.94
C HIS A 102 -0.69 -0.66 5.31
N ASN A 103 -0.50 0.64 5.04
CA ASN A 103 0.72 1.35 5.43
C ASN A 103 0.96 1.36 6.94
N ILE A 104 -0.09 1.59 7.73
CA ILE A 104 -0.01 1.56 9.19
C ILE A 104 0.44 0.17 9.66
N LEU A 105 -0.03 -0.91 9.02
CA LEU A 105 0.42 -2.27 9.34
C LEU A 105 1.92 -2.46 9.12
N HIS A 106 2.52 -1.88 8.08
CA HIS A 106 3.99 -1.94 7.88
C HIS A 106 4.76 -1.29 9.02
N VAL A 107 4.31 -0.11 9.44
CA VAL A 107 4.91 0.63 10.57
C VAL A 107 4.76 -0.18 11.86
N LEU A 108 3.56 -0.70 12.14
CA LEU A 108 3.31 -1.52 13.33
C LEU A 108 4.15 -2.79 13.32
N GLN A 109 4.20 -3.51 12.20
CA GLN A 109 5.02 -4.72 12.06
C GLN A 109 6.50 -4.41 12.28
N THR A 110 7.00 -3.28 11.77
CA THR A 110 8.37 -2.83 11.98
C THR A 110 8.65 -2.58 13.47
N LEU A 111 7.76 -1.87 14.16
CA LEU A 111 7.89 -1.58 15.59
C LEU A 111 7.83 -2.87 16.44
N PHE A 112 6.91 -3.78 16.13
CA PHE A 112 6.77 -5.04 16.86
C PHE A 112 7.93 -6.00 16.64
N LEU A 113 8.42 -6.12 15.40
CA LEU A 113 9.53 -7.00 15.05
C LEU A 113 10.90 -6.37 15.32
N LYS A 114 10.96 -5.05 15.54
CA LYS A 114 12.20 -4.27 15.68
C LYS A 114 13.15 -4.49 14.50
N THR A 115 12.57 -4.65 13.31
CA THR A 115 13.28 -4.86 12.06
C THR A 115 12.49 -4.16 10.97
N TYR A 116 13.18 -3.68 9.92
CA TYR A 116 12.52 -3.21 8.70
C TYR A 116 11.49 -4.22 8.22
N THR A 117 10.34 -3.78 7.69
CA THR A 117 9.31 -4.61 7.02
C THR A 117 9.27 -4.24 5.54
N PRO A 118 9.08 -5.19 4.60
CA PRO A 118 8.94 -4.87 3.18
C PRO A 118 7.85 -3.81 2.95
N GLY A 119 8.14 -2.76 2.18
CA GLY A 119 7.19 -1.67 1.90
C GLY A 119 7.26 -0.50 2.89
N LEU A 120 8.06 -0.58 3.97
CA LEU A 120 8.11 0.47 4.99
C LEU A 120 8.61 1.82 4.44
N TYR A 121 9.65 1.82 3.60
CA TYR A 121 10.26 3.09 3.16
C TYR A 121 9.32 3.84 2.23
N THR A 122 8.75 3.15 1.23
CA THR A 122 7.77 3.77 0.34
C THR A 122 6.46 4.08 1.05
N ALA A 123 6.03 3.30 2.04
CA ALA A 123 4.86 3.65 2.85
C ALA A 123 5.02 5.03 3.50
N ILE A 124 6.17 5.30 4.13
CA ILE A 124 6.43 6.57 4.83
C ILE A 124 6.71 7.71 3.85
N ILE A 125 7.54 7.47 2.83
CA ILE A 125 8.11 8.53 1.98
C ILE A 125 7.23 8.83 0.76
N LEU A 126 6.50 7.83 0.25
CA LEU A 126 5.68 7.97 -0.96
C LEU A 126 4.20 7.93 -0.63
N VAL A 127 3.72 6.83 -0.06
CA VAL A 127 2.28 6.56 0.03
C VAL A 127 1.63 7.49 1.04
N THR A 128 2.20 7.71 2.23
CA THR A 128 1.62 8.61 3.23
C THR A 128 1.51 10.07 2.72
N PRO A 129 2.58 10.72 2.21
CA PRO A 129 2.47 12.07 1.67
C PRO A 129 1.47 12.16 0.52
N TYR A 130 1.47 11.17 -0.37
CA TYR A 130 0.53 11.09 -1.48
C TYR A 130 -0.93 11.00 -0.99
N THR A 131 -1.22 10.14 -0.01
CA THR A 131 -2.59 9.97 0.51
C THR A 131 -3.13 11.23 1.16
N ILE A 132 -2.28 12.00 1.85
CA ILE A 132 -2.66 13.30 2.44
C ILE A 132 -2.99 14.28 1.32
N PHE A 133 -2.06 14.44 0.36
CA PHE A 133 -2.26 15.32 -0.80
C PHE A 133 -3.54 14.98 -1.58
N CYS A 134 -3.76 13.70 -1.89
CA CYS A 134 -4.93 13.27 -2.66
C CYS A 134 -6.24 13.46 -1.88
N TYR A 135 -6.21 13.31 -0.55
CA TYR A 135 -7.38 13.56 0.30
C TYR A 135 -7.76 15.04 0.31
N ASP A 136 -6.76 15.93 0.47
CA ASP A 136 -6.97 17.37 0.46
C ASP A 136 -7.56 17.81 -0.90
N GLU A 137 -6.97 17.35 -2.01
CA GLU A 137 -7.47 17.61 -3.36
C GLU A 137 -8.92 17.11 -3.57
N LEU A 138 -9.27 15.94 -3.01
CA LEU A 138 -10.62 15.40 -3.13
C LEU A 138 -11.66 16.20 -2.35
N ILE A 139 -11.28 16.81 -1.22
CA ILE A 139 -12.19 17.64 -0.40
C ILE A 139 -12.37 19.02 -1.01
N ASP A 140 -11.28 19.64 -1.46
CA ASP A 140 -11.33 20.97 -2.04
C ASP A 140 -12.15 21.03 -3.35
N HIS A 141 -12.35 19.87 -3.97
CA HIS A 141 -13.08 19.70 -5.23
C HIS A 141 -14.35 18.84 -5.12
N SER A 142 -14.85 18.53 -3.91
CA SER A 142 -16.13 17.83 -3.67
C SER A 142 -17.25 18.78 -3.26
#